data_AF-A0A4Q3WMI0-F1
#
_entry.id   AF-A0A4Q3WMI0-F1
#
_cell.length_a   1.000
_cell.length_b   1.000
_cell.length_c   1.000
_cell.angle_alpha   90.00
_cell.angle_beta   90.00
_cell.angle_gamma   90.00
#
_symmetry.space_group_name_H-M   'P 1'
#
loop_
_entity.id
_entity.type
_entity.pdbx_description
1 polymer ?
#
loop_
_entity_poly.entity_id
_entity_poly.type
_entity_poly.pdbx_seq_one_letter_code
_entity_poly.pdbx_strand_id
1 'polypeptide(L)'
;MSYYVNQKCGSCKKSLTGGYVSNYSGIGEPFISCGRCGAINVNSDRMTEWKLKSPASKTMFVFQHIFSVVFYFGFGAVLVGAVLLGTDVITSLAAFIAVVSVSLAVGLLQFWVRISRAIKDSDSRMANPQYVSRLRQLGLMR
;
A
#
# COMPACT_ATOMS: atom_id res chain seq x y z
N MET A 1 -5.93 11.69 -7.88
CA MET A 1 -6.94 11.03 -8.74
C MET A 1 -6.60 9.55 -8.83
N SER A 2 -7.42 8.68 -8.23
CA SER A 2 -7.31 7.24 -8.48
C SER A 2 -7.95 6.97 -9.85
N TYR A 3 -7.22 6.33 -10.75
CA TYR A 3 -7.72 5.86 -12.02
C TYR A 3 -7.52 4.36 -12.11
N TYR A 4 -8.39 3.70 -12.86
CA TYR A 4 -8.36 2.26 -13.00
C TYR A 4 -7.46 1.85 -14.16
N VAL A 5 -6.70 0.78 -13.95
CA VAL A 5 -5.69 0.30 -14.87
C VAL A 5 -5.84 -1.20 -15.07
N ASN A 6 -5.85 -1.64 -16.33
CA ASN A 6 -5.75 -3.05 -16.69
C ASN A 6 -4.38 -3.29 -17.32
N GLN A 7 -3.44 -3.83 -16.54
CA GLN A 7 -2.10 -4.09 -17.04
C GLN A 7 -2.14 -5.34 -17.92
N LYS A 8 -1.79 -5.18 -19.19
CA LYS A 8 -1.74 -6.29 -20.14
C LYS A 8 -0.31 -6.78 -20.29
N CYS A 9 -0.14 -8.08 -20.47
CA CYS A 9 1.13 -8.67 -20.82
C CYS A 9 1.64 -8.07 -22.15
N GLY A 10 2.91 -7.65 -22.19
CA GLY A 10 3.53 -7.11 -23.39
C GLY A 10 3.48 -8.08 -24.57
N SER A 11 3.69 -9.37 -24.30
CA SER A 11 3.75 -10.44 -25.30
C SER A 11 2.37 -10.96 -25.73
N CYS A 12 1.58 -11.52 -24.80
CA CYS A 12 0.32 -12.19 -25.14
C CYS A 12 -0.96 -11.36 -24.93
N LYS A 13 -0.82 -10.09 -24.53
CA LYS A 13 -1.91 -9.12 -24.25
C LYS A 13 -2.96 -9.56 -23.21
N LYS A 14 -2.79 -10.70 -22.54
CA LYS A 14 -3.65 -11.14 -21.43
C LYS A 14 -3.55 -10.16 -20.27
N SER A 15 -4.67 -9.91 -19.59
CA SER A 15 -4.68 -9.12 -18.36
C SER A 15 -3.85 -9.80 -17.26
N LEU A 16 -2.90 -9.07 -16.69
CA LEU A 16 -2.10 -9.47 -15.54
C LEU A 16 -2.84 -9.20 -14.23
N THR A 17 -3.74 -8.21 -14.24
CA THR A 17 -4.52 -7.78 -13.08
C THR A 17 -5.88 -8.44 -12.97
N GLY A 18 -6.24 -9.34 -13.91
CA GLY A 18 -7.54 -10.02 -13.95
C GLY A 18 -8.71 -9.09 -14.30
N GLY A 19 -8.43 -7.85 -14.72
CA GLY A 19 -9.42 -6.79 -14.91
C GLY A 19 -8.84 -5.41 -14.63
N TYR A 20 -9.72 -4.44 -14.46
CA TYR A 20 -9.37 -3.08 -14.06
C TYR A 20 -9.19 -3.02 -12.54
N VAL A 21 -8.00 -2.66 -12.10
CA VAL A 21 -7.69 -2.44 -10.67
C VAL A 21 -7.38 -0.96 -10.44
N SER A 22 -7.67 -0.46 -9.24
CA SER A 22 -7.25 0.88 -8.84
C SER A 22 -5.74 1.01 -8.99
N ASN A 23 -5.25 2.12 -9.54
CA ASN A 23 -3.83 2.40 -9.51
C ASN A 23 -3.40 2.64 -8.06
N TYR A 24 -2.41 1.87 -7.61
CA TYR A 24 -1.88 1.94 -6.25
C TYR A 24 -0.36 1.92 -6.29
N SER A 25 0.26 2.54 -5.28
CA SER A 25 1.69 2.38 -5.02
C SER A 25 1.87 1.47 -3.80
N GLY A 26 2.77 0.51 -3.89
CA GLY A 26 3.01 -0.47 -2.83
C GLY A 26 4.48 -0.85 -2.69
N ILE A 27 4.74 -1.69 -1.69
CA ILE A 27 6.02 -2.37 -1.45
C ILE A 27 5.83 -3.82 -1.89
N GLY A 28 6.61 -4.27 -2.86
CA GLY A 28 6.39 -5.58 -3.48
C GLY A 28 7.33 -5.83 -4.66
N GLU A 29 7.15 -6.99 -5.29
CA GLU A 29 7.90 -7.37 -6.49
C GLU A 29 7.61 -6.38 -7.65
N PRO A 30 8.63 -5.75 -8.25
CA PRO A 30 8.47 -4.77 -9.31
C PRO A 30 8.31 -5.42 -10.69
N PHE A 31 7.97 -6.71 -10.74
CA PHE A 31 7.73 -7.45 -11.98
C PHE A 31 6.67 -8.54 -11.75
N ILE A 32 5.98 -8.94 -12.82
CA ILE A 32 4.92 -9.96 -12.79
C ILE A 32 5.16 -10.94 -13.93
N SER A 33 5.17 -12.24 -13.62
CA SER A 33 5.17 -13.29 -14.63
C SER A 33 3.77 -13.51 -15.20
N CYS A 34 3.64 -13.54 -16.52
CA CYS A 34 2.37 -13.81 -17.15
C CYS A 34 2.01 -15.30 -17.03
N GLY A 35 0.93 -15.62 -16.32
CA GLY A 35 0.47 -17.01 -16.17
C GLY A 35 0.00 -17.71 -17.46
N ARG A 36 -0.06 -17.02 -18.62
CA ARG A 36 -0.37 -17.64 -19.92
C ARG A 36 0.88 -17.97 -20.75
N CYS A 37 1.82 -17.04 -20.85
CA CYS A 37 2.96 -17.18 -21.75
C CYS A 37 4.32 -17.14 -21.03
N GLY A 38 4.34 -17.04 -19.70
CA GLY A 38 5.57 -17.00 -18.89
C GLY A 38 6.40 -15.72 -19.02
N ALA A 39 6.01 -14.79 -19.90
CA ALA A 39 6.75 -13.54 -20.11
C ALA A 39 6.76 -12.68 -18.84
N ILE A 40 7.92 -12.15 -18.50
CA ILE A 40 8.11 -11.22 -17.37
C ILE A 40 7.72 -9.81 -17.81
N ASN A 41 6.87 -9.15 -17.03
CA ASN A 41 6.42 -7.78 -17.29
C ASN A 41 6.85 -6.89 -16.13
N VAL A 42 7.39 -5.72 -16.44
CA VAL A 42 7.79 -4.74 -15.44
C VAL A 42 6.54 -4.09 -14.84
N ASN A 43 6.52 -3.96 -13.51
CA ASN A 43 5.45 -3.36 -12.69
C ASN A 43 6.06 -2.37 -11.67
N SER A 44 7.21 -1.79 -12.00
CA SER A 44 7.99 -0.93 -11.12
C SER A 44 7.32 0.43 -10.85
N ASP A 45 6.38 0.83 -11.71
CA ASP A 45 5.54 2.03 -11.58
C ASP A 45 4.58 1.95 -10.38
N ARG A 46 4.20 0.74 -9.96
CA ARG A 46 3.23 0.50 -8.88
C ARG A 46 3.87 -0.15 -7.68
N MET A 47 4.63 -1.22 -7.92
CA MET A 47 5.31 -1.98 -6.87
C MET A 47 6.80 -1.75 -6.96
N THR A 48 7.43 -1.48 -5.82
CA THR A 48 8.89 -1.40 -5.74
C THR A 48 9.35 -1.93 -4.42
N GLU A 49 10.48 -2.64 -4.40
CA GLU A 49 11.08 -3.07 -3.14
C GLU A 49 11.49 -1.88 -2.29
N TRP A 50 11.34 -2.02 -0.97
CA TRP A 50 11.59 -0.94 -0.01
C TRP A 50 13.02 -0.42 -0.13
N LYS A 51 14.01 -1.31 -0.27
CA LYS A 51 15.43 -0.93 -0.44
C LYS A 51 15.69 -0.14 -1.72
N LEU A 52 14.90 -0.35 -2.77
CA LEU A 52 15.07 0.31 -4.07
C LEU A 52 14.34 1.67 -4.17
N LYS A 53 13.40 1.96 -3.26
CA LYS A 53 12.74 3.27 -3.22
C LYS A 53 13.71 4.36 -2.76
N SER A 54 13.67 5.51 -3.43
CA SER A 54 14.43 6.69 -3.01
C SER A 54 13.96 7.19 -1.63
N PRO A 55 14.82 7.89 -0.87
CA PRO A 55 14.42 8.48 0.41
C PRO A 55 13.17 9.36 0.31
N ALA A 56 13.08 10.18 -0.74
CA ALA A 56 11.90 11.01 -0.99
C ALA A 56 10.63 10.18 -1.25
N SER A 57 10.74 9.09 -2.02
CA SER A 57 9.61 8.18 -2.28
C SER A 57 9.15 7.46 -1.01
N LYS A 58 10.07 7.06 -0.13
CA LYS A 58 9.74 6.47 1.18
C LYS A 58 8.96 7.44 2.06
N THR A 59 9.44 8.68 2.18
CA THR A 59 8.77 9.72 2.97
C THR A 59 7.38 10.01 2.42
N MET A 60 7.25 10.17 1.09
CA MET A 60 5.96 10.43 0.46
C MET A 60 4.97 9.26 0.65
N PHE A 61 5.46 8.01 0.52
CA PHE A 61 4.64 6.82 0.75
C PHE A 61 4.11 6.78 2.18
N VAL A 62 4.97 7.00 3.18
CA VAL A 62 4.58 7.02 4.60
C VAL A 62 3.60 8.15 4.87
N PHE A 63 3.88 9.36 4.37
CA PHE A 63 3.04 10.53 4.55
C PHE A 63 1.63 10.33 3.97
N GLN A 64 1.53 9.84 2.72
CA GLN A 64 0.25 9.56 2.07
C GLN A 64 -0.60 8.56 2.87
N HIS A 65 0.03 7.54 3.43
CA HIS A 65 -0.70 6.54 4.21
C HIS A 65 -1.05 7.00 5.62
N ILE A 66 -0.19 7.77 6.30
CA ILE A 66 -0.53 8.42 7.57
C ILE A 66 -1.72 9.35 7.38
N PHE A 67 -1.71 10.17 6.33
CA PHE A 67 -2.82 11.07 6.02
C PHE A 67 -4.11 10.30 5.75
N SER A 68 -4.02 9.19 5.00
CA SER A 68 -5.15 8.27 4.79
C SER A 68 -5.68 7.70 6.12
N VAL A 69 -4.81 7.29 7.04
CA VAL A 69 -5.21 6.83 8.38
C VAL A 69 -5.91 7.95 9.16
N VAL A 70 -5.35 9.16 9.19
CA VAL A 70 -5.96 10.28 9.91
C VAL A 70 -7.34 10.60 9.33
N PHE A 71 -7.46 10.61 8.00
CA PHE A 71 -8.73 10.87 7.34
C PHE A 71 -9.74 9.77 7.63
N TYR A 72 -9.42 8.50 7.35
CA TYR A 72 -10.40 7.41 7.48
C TYR A 72 -10.69 7.01 8.92
N PHE A 73 -9.69 6.91 9.79
CA PHE A 73 -9.90 6.53 11.19
C PHE A 73 -10.31 7.72 12.07
N GLY A 74 -9.91 8.95 11.74
CA GLY A 74 -10.42 10.14 12.42
C GLY A 74 -11.87 10.41 12.03
N PHE A 75 -12.12 10.69 10.75
CA PHE A 75 -13.47 11.04 10.27
C PHE A 75 -14.44 9.85 10.33
N GLY A 76 -13.98 8.65 9.98
CA GLY A 76 -14.80 7.44 10.05
C GLY A 76 -15.22 7.09 11.47
N ALA A 77 -14.37 7.31 12.47
CA ALA A 77 -14.74 7.09 13.87
C ALA A 77 -15.80 8.07 14.36
N VAL A 78 -15.75 9.33 13.91
CA VAL A 78 -16.78 10.32 14.22
C VAL A 78 -18.12 9.93 13.60
N LEU A 79 -18.14 9.52 12.33
CA LEU A 79 -19.35 9.05 11.66
C LEU A 79 -19.93 7.79 12.32
N VAL A 80 -19.09 6.79 12.57
CA VAL A 80 -19.51 5.53 13.22
C VAL A 80 -20.01 5.81 14.64
N GLY A 81 -19.31 6.65 15.40
CA GLY A 81 -19.73 7.07 16.73
C GLY A 81 -21.08 7.78 16.73
N ALA A 82 -21.28 8.76 15.83
CA ALA A 82 -22.54 9.49 15.71
C ALA A 82 -23.72 8.60 15.30
N VAL A 83 -23.49 7.61 14.41
CA VAL A 83 -24.53 6.70 13.92
C VAL A 83 -24.86 5.59 14.93
N LEU A 84 -23.85 4.97 15.54
CA LEU A 84 -24.07 3.80 16.41
C LEU A 84 -24.42 4.16 17.85
N LEU A 85 -23.83 5.23 18.38
CA LEU A 85 -24.01 5.61 19.77
C LEU A 85 -25.08 6.70 19.94
N GLY A 86 -25.60 7.24 18.83
CA GLY A 86 -26.44 8.43 18.83
C GLY A 86 -25.64 9.68 19.19
N THR A 87 -26.22 10.86 18.95
CA THR A 87 -25.60 12.14 19.34
C THR A 87 -25.42 12.27 20.85
N ASP A 88 -26.11 11.43 21.63
CA ASP A 88 -26.21 11.53 23.08
C ASP A 88 -25.02 10.89 23.84
N VAL A 89 -24.10 10.23 23.15
CA VAL A 89 -22.90 9.61 23.76
C VAL A 89 -21.65 10.48 23.57
N ILE A 90 -21.63 11.35 22.56
CA ILE A 90 -20.59 12.39 22.41
C ILE A 90 -21.12 13.70 23.01
N THR A 91 -21.45 13.67 24.30
CA THR A 91 -22.03 14.82 25.02
C THR A 91 -20.99 15.81 25.52
N SER A 92 -19.70 15.46 25.44
CA SER A 92 -18.61 16.32 25.88
C SER A 92 -17.46 16.32 24.88
N LEU A 93 -16.75 17.46 24.83
CA LEU A 93 -15.51 17.59 24.08
C LEU A 93 -14.48 16.51 24.47
N ALA A 94 -14.45 16.13 25.75
CA ALA A 94 -13.56 15.08 26.25
C ALA A 94 -13.87 13.71 25.65
N ALA A 95 -15.14 13.31 25.57
CA ALA A 95 -15.55 12.05 24.95
C ALA A 95 -15.24 12.03 23.45
N PHE A 96 -15.45 13.16 22.75
CA PHE A 96 -15.08 13.31 21.34
C PHE A 96 -13.59 13.09 21.11
N ILE A 97 -12.75 13.80 21.87
CA ILE A 97 -11.30 13.69 21.78
C ILE A 97 -10.86 12.25 22.07
N ALA A 98 -11.42 11.60 23.09
CA ALA A 98 -11.08 10.22 23.43
C ALA A 98 -11.37 9.24 22.27
N VAL A 99 -12.55 9.32 21.65
CA VAL A 99 -12.93 8.45 20.52
C VAL A 99 -12.01 8.67 19.33
N VAL A 100 -11.73 9.92 18.98
CA VAL A 100 -10.83 10.27 17.86
C VAL A 100 -9.41 9.78 18.16
N SER A 101 -8.88 10.04 19.36
CA SER A 101 -7.52 9.64 19.74
C SER A 101 -7.34 8.12 19.74
N VAL A 102 -8.29 7.35 20.30
CA VAL A 102 -8.22 5.88 20.29
C VAL A 102 -8.28 5.36 18.86
N SER A 103 -9.17 5.89 18.03
CA SER A 103 -9.32 5.44 16.64
C SER A 103 -8.08 5.73 15.80
N LEU A 104 -7.48 6.91 15.97
CA LEU A 104 -6.20 7.26 15.36
C LEU A 104 -5.07 6.35 15.85
N ALA A 105 -4.97 6.09 17.15
CA ALA A 105 -3.96 5.20 17.71
C ALA A 105 -4.06 3.79 17.13
N VAL A 106 -5.27 3.23 17.05
CA VAL A 106 -5.52 1.91 16.46
C VAL A 106 -5.20 1.91 14.96
N GLY A 107 -5.62 2.94 14.22
CA GLY A 107 -5.34 3.07 12.79
C GLY A 107 -3.84 3.16 12.50
N LEU A 108 -3.11 3.95 13.28
CA LEU A 108 -1.65 4.10 13.16
C LEU A 108 -0.92 2.81 13.53
N LEU A 109 -1.38 2.10 14.56
CA LEU A 109 -0.83 0.80 14.94
C LEU A 109 -1.01 -0.23 13.81
N GLN A 110 -2.22 -0.34 13.24
CA GLN A 110 -2.48 -1.26 12.12
C GLN A 110 -1.63 -0.90 10.90
N PHE A 111 -1.49 0.40 10.60
CA PHE A 111 -0.64 0.88 9.53
C PHE A 111 0.82 0.49 9.73
N TRP A 112 1.37 0.74 10.92
CA TRP A 112 2.75 0.36 11.26
C TRP A 112 2.98 -1.14 11.11
N VAL A 113 2.07 -1.95 11.64
CA VAL A 113 2.16 -3.41 11.52
C VAL A 113 2.16 -3.86 10.05
N ARG A 114 1.29 -3.26 9.20
CA ARG A 114 1.23 -3.59 7.76
C ARG A 114 2.50 -3.18 7.03
N ILE A 115 3.01 -1.96 7.27
CA ILE A 115 4.27 -1.49 6.66
C ILE A 115 5.43 -2.36 7.11
N SER A 116 5.57 -2.63 8.40
CA SER A 116 6.68 -3.43 8.93
C SER A 116 6.70 -4.83 8.32
N ARG A 117 5.54 -5.47 8.15
CA ARG A 117 5.45 -6.75 7.42
C ARG A 117 5.88 -6.61 5.97
N ALA A 118 5.35 -5.61 5.25
CA ALA A 118 5.69 -5.40 3.85
C ALA A 118 7.19 -5.11 3.63
N ILE A 119 7.81 -4.35 4.54
CA ILE A 119 9.26 -4.12 4.55
C ILE A 119 10.01 -5.42 4.84
N LYS A 120 9.60 -6.19 5.85
CA LYS A 120 10.23 -7.48 6.17
C LYS A 120 10.16 -8.47 5.01
N ASP A 121 9.02 -8.54 4.33
CA ASP A 121 8.83 -9.38 3.14
C ASP A 121 9.67 -8.86 1.95
N SER A 122 9.83 -7.54 1.83
CA SER A 122 10.74 -6.93 0.87
C SER A 122 12.19 -7.32 1.15
N ASP A 123 12.61 -7.23 2.41
CA ASP A 123 13.96 -7.59 2.84
C ASP A 123 14.25 -9.07 2.63
N SER A 124 13.28 -9.96 2.87
CA SER A 124 13.43 -11.40 2.64
C SER A 124 13.58 -11.74 1.16
N ARG A 125 12.80 -11.10 0.26
CA ARG A 125 13.00 -11.24 -1.20
C ARG A 125 14.35 -10.71 -1.64
N MET A 126 14.74 -9.53 -1.14
CA MET A 126 16.04 -8.92 -1.45
C MET A 126 17.24 -9.69 -0.89
N ALA A 127 17.03 -10.59 0.08
CA ALA A 127 18.08 -11.49 0.56
C ALA A 127 18.31 -12.70 -0.37
N ASN A 128 17.36 -13.02 -1.27
CA ASN A 128 17.51 -14.10 -2.22
C ASN A 128 18.41 -13.68 -3.42
N PRO A 129 19.58 -14.31 -3.62
CA PRO A 129 20.49 -13.94 -4.71
C PRO A 129 19.90 -14.12 -6.12
N GLN A 130 19.03 -15.13 -6.31
CA GLN A 130 18.37 -15.36 -7.59
C GLN A 130 17.33 -14.28 -7.91
N TYR A 131 16.68 -13.74 -6.87
CA TYR A 131 15.75 -12.63 -7.03
C TYR A 131 16.50 -11.35 -7.40
N VAL A 132 17.60 -11.06 -6.70
CA VAL A 132 18.45 -9.90 -6.98
C VAL A 132 19.07 -9.96 -8.38
N SER A 133 19.54 -11.13 -8.82
CA SER A 133 20.08 -11.28 -10.18
C SER A 133 19.01 -11.01 -11.24
N ARG A 134 17.78 -11.46 -11.02
CA ARG A 134 16.64 -11.16 -11.89
C ARG A 134 16.31 -9.67 -11.93
N LEU A 135 16.34 -8.97 -10.79
CA LEU A 135 16.16 -7.52 -10.75
C LEU A 135 17.22 -6.77 -11.56
N ARG A 136 18.49 -7.21 -11.49
CA ARG A 136 19.58 -6.64 -12.30
C ARG A 136 19.39 -6.90 -13.80
N GLN A 137 19.00 -8.11 -14.18
CA GLN A 137 18.71 -8.46 -15.58
C GLN A 137 17.57 -7.60 -16.17
N LEU A 138 16.60 -7.22 -15.35
CA LEU A 138 15.49 -6.34 -15.73
C LEU A 138 15.85 -4.84 -15.69
N GLY A 139 17.08 -4.47 -15.31
CA GLY A 139 17.51 -3.08 -15.19
C GLY A 139 16.86 -2.31 -14.03
N LEU A 140 16.25 -3.02 -13.07
CA LEU A 140 15.53 -2.44 -11.92
C LEU A 140 16.45 -2.21 -10.71
N MET A 141 17.65 -2.78 -10.75
CA MET A 141 18.68 -2.62 -9.73
C MET A 141 20.03 -2.48 -10.45
N ARG A 142 20.81 -1.48 -10.07
CA ARG A 142 22.21 -1.32 -10.50
C ARG A 142 23.14 -2.04 -9.55
#